data_AF-A0A8H6M7N3-F1
#
_entry.id   AF-A0A8H6M7N3-F1
#
_cell.length_a   1.000
_cell.length_b   1.000
_cell.length_c   1.000
_cell.angle_alpha   90.00
_cell.angle_beta   90.00
_cell.angle_gamma   90.00
#
_symmetry.space_group_name_H-M   'P 1'
#
loop_
_entity.id
_entity.type
_entity.pdbx_description
1 polymer ?
#
loop_
_entity_poly.entity_id
_entity_poly.type
_entity_poly.pdbx_seq_one_letter_code
_entity_poly.pdbx_strand_id
1 'polypeptide(L)'
;MYQFCETRGLREVWGYFWSSWYSPDRWVLWARSASPLLSRLRTTMGVENFWRQLKHDYLRRAYRPRLDQLVWVLLNRITPDYYARLATRTKGWRAGMSKELTPFQKFFKRSWKRLQNRPVGEHQYIVDTKTWSCNCGQQKYNPFHQCKHLVQAVGTPPKRFWQEVRRRRTSPLYLHPEIQGPDTPLTHGTVTDGDDSSDDSDSPKNTSLKRQNSMLQAAGTKKRARREKAQESDTDLEALFVPPCDDDEEPNLGTTNTPIEIASSSYYGSDLEDQDDDAYIEEALDIAKDFEKAAAIFRDQASKRAILWIRSNKKVGKDVRELVENVRKHESTGRSTSSTWALGGSAAERMGAQNRMGYQPSSPKAGN
;
A
#
# COMPACT_ATOMS: atom_id res chain seq x y z
N MET A 1 -15.30 -7.05 -29.82
CA MET A 1 -15.79 -5.75 -30.35
C MET A 1 -16.28 -5.85 -31.78
N TYR A 2 -15.50 -6.38 -32.73
CA TYR A 2 -15.97 -6.58 -34.11
C TYR A 2 -17.32 -7.31 -34.18
N GLN A 3 -17.41 -8.52 -33.62
CA GLN A 3 -18.65 -9.32 -33.60
C GLN A 3 -19.82 -8.57 -32.96
N PHE A 4 -19.58 -7.79 -31.90
CA PHE A 4 -20.61 -6.99 -31.24
C PHE A 4 -21.18 -5.89 -32.16
N CYS A 5 -20.31 -5.21 -32.92
CA CYS A 5 -20.74 -4.20 -33.89
C CYS A 5 -21.45 -4.84 -35.09
N GLU A 6 -20.98 -6.00 -35.55
CA GLU A 6 -21.56 -6.75 -36.66
C GLU A 6 -22.98 -7.24 -36.34
N THR A 7 -23.18 -7.91 -35.20
CA THR A 7 -24.51 -8.41 -34.78
C THR A 7 -25.54 -7.29 -34.60
N ARG A 8 -25.10 -6.05 -34.33
CA ARG A 8 -25.98 -4.88 -34.12
C ARG A 8 -26.07 -3.94 -35.31
N GLY A 9 -25.45 -4.27 -36.44
CA GLY A 9 -25.45 -3.43 -37.63
C GLY A 9 -24.69 -2.10 -37.47
N LEU A 10 -23.83 -1.96 -36.46
CA LEU A 10 -23.09 -0.74 -36.13
C LEU A 10 -21.80 -0.61 -36.96
N ARG A 11 -21.92 -0.61 -38.29
CA ARG A 11 -20.78 -0.63 -39.22
C ARG A 11 -19.92 0.65 -39.14
N GLU A 12 -20.57 1.81 -39.03
CA GLU A 12 -19.90 3.10 -38.92
C GLU A 12 -19.08 3.22 -37.64
N VAL A 13 -19.66 2.74 -36.52
CA VAL A 13 -18.99 2.69 -35.22
C VAL A 13 -17.76 1.79 -35.27
N TRP A 14 -17.85 0.64 -35.95
CA TRP A 14 -16.69 -0.21 -36.19
C TRP A 14 -15.62 0.50 -37.02
N GLY A 15 -15.99 1.18 -38.11
CA GLY A 15 -15.06 1.96 -38.93
C GLY A 15 -14.31 3.03 -38.12
N TYR A 16 -15.01 3.73 -37.22
CA TYR A 16 -14.39 4.66 -36.28
C TYR A 16 -13.43 3.97 -35.30
N PHE A 17 -13.88 2.88 -34.66
CA PHE A 17 -13.04 2.13 -33.73
C PHE A 17 -11.78 1.56 -34.39
N TRP A 18 -11.91 1.03 -35.60
CA TRP A 18 -10.78 0.51 -36.36
C TRP A 18 -9.77 1.62 -36.71
N SER A 19 -10.23 2.70 -37.33
CA SER A 19 -9.38 3.82 -37.76
C SER A 19 -8.70 4.56 -36.60
N SER A 20 -9.36 4.62 -35.44
CA SER A 20 -8.88 5.41 -34.29
C SER A 20 -8.19 4.58 -33.21
N TRP A 21 -8.54 3.30 -33.02
CA TRP A 21 -8.08 2.50 -31.87
C TRP A 21 -7.50 1.14 -32.28
N TYR A 22 -8.22 0.34 -33.07
CA TYR A 22 -7.86 -1.07 -33.29
C TYR A 22 -6.93 -1.34 -34.48
N SER A 23 -6.68 -0.35 -35.35
CA SER A 23 -5.70 -0.50 -36.43
C SER A 23 -4.29 -0.72 -35.85
N PRO A 24 -3.45 -1.56 -36.47
CA PRO A 24 -2.10 -1.85 -35.96
C PRO A 24 -1.26 -0.60 -35.68
N ASP A 25 -1.32 0.39 -36.59
CA ASP A 25 -0.59 1.66 -36.46
C ASP A 25 -1.04 2.48 -35.24
N ARG A 26 -2.34 2.43 -34.91
CA ARG A 26 -2.90 3.13 -33.75
C ARG A 26 -2.74 2.33 -32.47
N TRP A 27 -2.84 1.01 -32.55
CA TRP A 27 -2.73 0.10 -31.42
C TRP A 27 -1.44 0.34 -30.64
N VAL A 28 -0.32 0.52 -31.33
CA VAL A 28 1.01 0.79 -30.73
C VAL A 28 1.02 2.06 -29.87
N LEU A 29 0.18 3.06 -30.17
CA LEU A 29 0.17 4.35 -29.46
C LEU A 29 -0.45 4.26 -28.07
N TRP A 30 -1.45 3.40 -27.87
CA TRP A 30 -2.21 3.36 -26.62
C TRP A 30 -2.15 2.01 -25.90
N ALA A 31 -1.91 0.91 -26.62
CA ALA A 31 -1.79 -0.41 -26.01
C ALA A 31 -0.40 -0.57 -25.40
N ARG A 32 -0.32 -0.54 -24.08
CA ARG A 32 0.92 -0.82 -23.35
C ARG A 32 1.52 -2.18 -23.67
N SER A 33 0.69 -3.15 -24.08
CA SER A 33 1.09 -4.50 -24.47
C SER A 33 1.82 -4.56 -25.82
N ALA A 34 1.74 -3.51 -26.63
CA ALA A 34 2.48 -3.39 -27.88
C ALA A 34 3.94 -2.94 -27.67
N SER A 35 4.27 -2.42 -26.48
CA SER A 35 5.63 -2.02 -26.18
C SER A 35 6.53 -3.25 -26.01
N PRO A 36 7.66 -3.35 -26.75
CA PRO A 36 8.62 -4.44 -26.55
C PRO A 36 9.29 -4.39 -25.17
N LEU A 37 9.20 -3.25 -24.47
CA LEU A 37 9.85 -3.04 -23.18
C LEU A 37 9.02 -3.58 -22.00
N LEU A 38 7.71 -3.69 -22.19
CA LEU A 38 6.76 -4.12 -21.17
C LEU A 38 6.26 -5.52 -21.51
N SER A 39 6.49 -6.49 -20.63
CA SER A 39 5.92 -7.83 -20.82
C SER A 39 4.40 -7.76 -20.77
N ARG A 40 3.74 -8.56 -21.63
CA ARG A 40 2.27 -8.65 -21.67
C ARG A 40 1.68 -8.96 -20.29
N LEU A 41 2.30 -9.87 -19.53
CA LEU A 41 1.96 -10.18 -18.13
C LEU A 41 1.93 -8.95 -17.22
N ARG A 42 2.90 -8.05 -17.34
CA ARG A 42 2.94 -6.83 -16.51
C ARG A 42 1.82 -5.86 -16.88
N THR A 43 1.44 -5.84 -18.16
CA THR A 43 0.35 -4.98 -18.64
C THR A 43 -1.01 -5.47 -18.15
N THR A 44 -1.26 -6.79 -18.14
CA THR A 44 -2.51 -7.37 -17.60
C THR A 44 -2.62 -7.12 -16.09
N MET A 45 -1.55 -7.36 -15.33
CA MET A 45 -1.50 -7.05 -13.90
C MET A 45 -1.78 -5.56 -13.60
N GLY A 46 -1.24 -4.67 -14.43
CA GLY A 46 -1.48 -3.23 -14.30
C GLY A 46 -2.94 -2.86 -14.52
N VAL A 47 -3.58 -3.45 -15.54
CA VAL A 47 -5.00 -3.27 -15.85
C VAL A 47 -5.88 -3.84 -14.74
N GLU A 48 -5.61 -5.06 -14.27
CA GLU A 48 -6.32 -5.67 -13.15
C GLU A 48 -6.22 -4.84 -11.88
N ASN A 49 -5.01 -4.38 -11.54
CA ASN A 49 -4.81 -3.51 -10.39
C ASN A 49 -5.57 -2.19 -10.52
N PHE A 50 -5.62 -1.60 -11.73
CA PHE A 50 -6.43 -0.41 -11.99
C PHE A 50 -7.92 -0.68 -11.75
N TRP A 51 -8.46 -1.76 -12.31
CA TRP A 51 -9.86 -2.14 -12.12
C TRP A 51 -10.19 -2.46 -10.67
N ARG A 52 -9.26 -3.08 -9.94
CA ARG A 52 -9.38 -3.29 -8.50
C ARG A 52 -9.51 -1.95 -7.76
N GLN A 53 -8.62 -1.00 -8.01
CA GLN A 53 -8.68 0.33 -7.38
C GLN A 53 -9.98 1.07 -7.73
N LEU A 54 -10.37 1.08 -9.01
CA LEU A 54 -11.62 1.68 -9.46
C LEU A 54 -12.83 1.11 -8.69
N LYS A 55 -12.93 -0.23 -8.60
CA LYS A 55 -14.03 -0.91 -7.91
C LYS A 55 -14.03 -0.66 -6.40
N HIS A 56 -12.89 -0.84 -5.73
CA HIS A 56 -12.82 -0.83 -4.27
C HIS A 56 -12.68 0.56 -3.65
N ASP A 57 -12.04 1.50 -4.33
CA ASP A 57 -11.73 2.82 -3.78
C ASP A 57 -12.77 3.85 -4.22
N TYR A 58 -13.19 3.81 -5.49
CA TYR A 58 -14.06 4.84 -6.07
C TYR A 58 -15.53 4.40 -6.22
N LEU A 59 -15.78 3.12 -6.51
CA LEU A 59 -17.13 2.60 -6.77
C LEU A 59 -17.69 1.73 -5.64
N ARG A 60 -17.08 1.74 -4.46
CA ARG A 60 -17.47 0.86 -3.33
C ARG A 60 -18.96 0.91 -2.98
N ARG A 61 -19.56 2.10 -3.08
CA ARG A 61 -20.97 2.35 -2.74
C ARG A 61 -21.89 2.44 -3.96
N ALA A 62 -21.33 2.38 -5.17
CA ALA A 62 -22.08 2.47 -6.41
C ALA A 62 -22.20 1.09 -7.03
N TYR A 63 -23.28 0.38 -6.70
CA TYR A 63 -23.62 -0.86 -7.39
C TYR A 63 -24.18 -0.49 -8.77
N ARG A 64 -23.52 -0.94 -9.85
CA ARG A 64 -23.90 -0.65 -11.24
C ARG A 64 -24.05 0.86 -11.55
N PRO A 65 -22.95 1.65 -11.46
CA PRO A 65 -23.02 3.06 -11.80
C PRO A 65 -23.48 3.25 -13.24
N ARG A 66 -24.34 4.24 -13.48
CA ARG A 66 -24.67 4.68 -14.84
C ARG A 66 -23.38 5.07 -15.57
N LEU A 67 -23.34 4.88 -16.88
CA LEU A 67 -22.14 5.17 -17.69
C LEU A 67 -21.63 6.60 -17.47
N ASP A 68 -22.54 7.57 -17.41
CA ASP A 68 -22.20 8.98 -17.16
C ASP A 68 -21.54 9.20 -15.79
N GLN A 69 -22.07 8.57 -14.74
CA GLN A 69 -21.47 8.62 -13.40
C GLN A 69 -20.07 8.00 -13.39
N LEU A 70 -19.87 6.89 -14.10
CA LEU A 70 -18.56 6.26 -14.22
C LEU A 70 -17.56 7.19 -14.93
N VAL A 71 -17.96 7.81 -16.05
CA VAL A 71 -17.13 8.78 -16.79
C VAL A 71 -16.79 9.97 -15.90
N TRP A 72 -17.76 10.50 -15.15
CA TRP A 72 -17.52 11.59 -14.21
C TRP A 72 -16.50 11.20 -13.12
N VAL A 73 -16.59 10.00 -12.54
CA VAL A 73 -15.63 9.49 -11.54
C VAL A 73 -14.22 9.36 -12.15
N LEU A 74 -14.11 8.82 -13.37
CA LEU A 74 -12.83 8.68 -14.06
C LEU A 74 -12.16 10.03 -14.31
N LEU A 75 -12.91 11.02 -14.78
CA LEU A 75 -12.37 12.34 -15.13
C LEU A 75 -12.10 13.21 -13.90
N ASN A 76 -12.98 13.22 -12.91
CA ASN A 76 -12.92 14.19 -11.81
C ASN A 76 -12.28 13.65 -10.53
N ARG A 77 -12.18 12.33 -10.35
CA ARG A 77 -11.57 11.73 -9.14
C ARG A 77 -10.29 10.99 -9.48
N ILE A 78 -10.39 10.01 -10.38
CA ILE A 78 -9.30 9.10 -10.67
C ILE A 78 -8.16 9.82 -11.38
N THR A 79 -8.48 10.55 -12.44
CA THR A 79 -7.48 11.27 -13.23
C THR A 79 -6.67 12.28 -12.39
N PRO A 80 -7.30 13.17 -11.60
CA PRO A 80 -6.57 14.05 -10.69
C PRO A 80 -5.71 13.33 -9.65
N ASP A 81 -6.22 12.25 -9.05
CA ASP A 81 -5.43 11.45 -8.09
C ASP A 81 -4.20 10.82 -8.75
N TYR A 82 -4.35 10.35 -9.98
CA TYR A 82 -3.22 9.86 -10.78
C TYR A 82 -2.21 10.98 -11.07
N TYR A 83 -2.66 12.16 -11.48
CA TYR A 83 -1.77 13.30 -11.71
C TYR A 83 -1.07 13.77 -10.44
N ALA A 84 -1.75 13.81 -9.29
CA ALA A 84 -1.13 14.14 -8.02
C ALA A 84 -0.03 13.14 -7.66
N ARG A 85 -0.29 11.83 -7.81
CA ARG A 85 0.72 10.78 -7.61
C ARG A 85 1.89 10.88 -8.60
N LEU A 86 1.62 11.18 -9.86
CA LEU A 86 2.68 11.38 -10.86
C LEU A 86 3.54 12.59 -10.51
N ALA A 87 2.91 13.70 -10.13
CA ALA A 87 3.59 14.90 -9.71
C ALA A 87 4.55 14.61 -8.55
N THR A 88 4.16 13.79 -7.56
CA THR A 88 5.07 13.39 -6.46
C THR A 88 6.35 12.70 -6.89
N ARG A 89 6.36 12.08 -8.08
CA ARG A 89 7.51 11.35 -8.62
C ARG A 89 8.39 12.22 -9.52
N THR A 90 7.87 13.36 -9.99
CA THR A 90 8.59 14.31 -10.83
C THR A 90 9.67 15.01 -10.02
N LYS A 91 10.85 15.24 -10.63
CA LYS A 91 12.07 15.75 -9.96
C LYS A 91 11.87 17.11 -9.23
N GLY A 92 10.86 17.90 -9.59
CA GLY A 92 10.59 19.23 -9.03
C GLY A 92 9.53 19.31 -7.91
N TRP A 93 8.84 18.22 -7.54
CA TRP A 93 7.69 18.30 -6.61
C TRP A 93 8.03 18.73 -5.17
N ARG A 94 9.32 18.70 -4.80
CA ARG A 94 9.84 19.33 -3.58
C ARG A 94 11.23 19.92 -3.82
N ALA A 95 11.31 20.99 -4.60
CA ALA A 95 12.54 21.75 -4.73
C ALA A 95 13.05 22.13 -3.31
N GLY A 96 14.31 21.79 -3.00
CA GLY A 96 14.93 22.01 -1.69
C GLY A 96 14.85 20.85 -0.68
N MET A 97 14.06 19.80 -0.95
CA MET A 97 14.00 18.59 -0.09
C MET A 97 14.60 17.38 -0.81
N SER A 98 15.20 16.46 -0.05
CA SER A 98 15.71 15.21 -0.61
C SER A 98 14.58 14.37 -1.21
N LYS A 99 14.82 13.78 -2.39
CA LYS A 99 13.86 12.90 -3.06
C LYS A 99 13.45 11.73 -2.16
N GLU A 100 12.14 11.50 -2.06
CA GLU A 100 11.63 10.33 -1.36
C GLU A 100 12.03 9.04 -2.08
N LEU A 101 12.52 8.07 -1.30
CA LEU A 101 12.85 6.74 -1.80
C LEU A 101 11.60 6.06 -2.35
N THR A 102 11.71 5.49 -3.55
CA THR A 102 10.63 4.66 -4.11
C THR A 102 10.35 3.46 -3.21
N PRO A 103 9.16 2.84 -3.27
CA PRO A 103 8.88 1.62 -2.52
C PRO A 103 9.95 0.54 -2.76
N PHE A 104 10.38 0.37 -4.02
CA PHE A 104 11.50 -0.51 -4.39
C PHE A 104 12.77 -0.17 -3.60
N GLN A 105 13.22 1.09 -3.64
CA GLN A 105 14.43 1.53 -2.94
C GLN A 105 14.33 1.36 -1.42
N LYS A 106 13.15 1.58 -0.83
CA LYS A 106 12.90 1.35 0.61
C LYS A 106 13.09 -0.13 0.99
N PHE A 107 12.49 -1.05 0.24
CA PHE A 107 12.62 -2.49 0.49
C PHE A 107 14.04 -3.00 0.18
N PHE A 108 14.63 -2.54 -0.91
CA PHE A 108 16.01 -2.83 -1.28
C PHE A 108 16.99 -2.43 -0.17
N LYS A 109 16.87 -1.20 0.33
CA LYS A 109 17.68 -0.68 1.45
C LYS A 109 17.48 -1.47 2.74
N ARG A 110 16.25 -1.86 3.05
CA ARG A 110 15.94 -2.67 4.24
C ARG A 110 16.59 -4.06 4.14
N SER A 111 16.47 -4.72 2.99
CA SER A 111 17.09 -6.02 2.73
C SER A 111 18.63 -5.93 2.80
N TRP A 112 19.20 -4.88 2.19
CA TRP A 112 20.64 -4.64 2.21
C TRP A 112 21.18 -4.51 3.64
N LYS A 113 20.59 -3.61 4.45
CA LYS A 113 21.01 -3.42 5.85
C LYS A 113 20.92 -4.69 6.67
N ARG A 114 19.88 -5.51 6.45
CA ARG A 114 19.72 -6.80 7.12
C ARG A 114 20.84 -7.77 6.75
N LEU A 115 21.25 -7.80 5.48
CA LEU A 115 22.31 -8.70 4.99
C LEU A 115 23.72 -8.21 5.36
N GLN A 116 23.92 -6.90 5.43
CA GLN A 116 25.19 -6.28 5.80
C GLN A 116 25.63 -6.72 7.20
N ASN A 117 24.70 -6.80 8.15
CA ASN A 117 24.98 -7.14 9.54
C ASN A 117 25.07 -8.66 9.81
N ARG A 118 24.86 -9.53 8.81
CA ARG A 118 24.91 -10.98 9.02
C ARG A 118 26.36 -11.48 9.01
N PRO A 119 26.78 -12.36 9.93
CA PRO A 119 28.11 -12.95 9.87
C PRO A 119 28.26 -13.80 8.60
N VAL A 120 29.40 -13.64 7.92
CA VAL A 120 29.83 -14.53 6.84
C VAL A 120 30.44 -15.77 7.48
N GLY A 121 30.10 -16.94 6.92
CA GLY A 121 30.64 -18.20 7.42
C GLY A 121 32.08 -18.41 6.95
N GLU A 122 32.69 -19.51 7.35
CA GLU A 122 34.09 -19.83 7.00
C GLU A 122 34.28 -20.10 5.50
N HIS A 123 33.25 -20.56 4.80
CA HIS A 123 33.32 -20.86 3.38
C HIS A 123 33.51 -19.59 2.54
N GLN A 124 34.59 -19.57 1.75
CA GLN A 124 34.85 -18.53 0.77
C GLN A 124 34.03 -18.78 -0.51
N TYR A 125 33.26 -17.78 -0.90
CA TYR A 125 32.44 -17.79 -2.10
C TYR A 125 33.06 -16.85 -3.13
N ILE A 126 32.96 -17.22 -4.42
CA ILE A 126 33.37 -16.36 -5.53
C ILE A 126 32.26 -15.32 -5.71
N VAL A 127 32.64 -14.05 -5.61
CA VAL A 127 31.74 -12.90 -5.70
C VAL A 127 32.27 -11.97 -6.78
N ASP A 128 31.39 -11.61 -7.72
CA ASP A 128 31.67 -10.57 -8.70
C ASP A 128 30.63 -9.45 -8.57
N THR A 129 31.08 -8.29 -8.11
CA THR A 129 30.25 -7.10 -7.92
C THR A 129 29.87 -6.44 -9.25
N LYS A 130 30.69 -6.59 -10.31
CA LYS A 130 30.43 -5.98 -11.62
C LYS A 130 29.28 -6.68 -12.33
N THR A 131 29.31 -8.01 -12.41
CA THR A 131 28.20 -8.79 -12.97
C THR A 131 27.06 -9.02 -11.98
N TRP A 132 27.26 -8.64 -10.71
CA TRP A 132 26.32 -8.86 -9.61
C TRP A 132 25.99 -10.34 -9.40
N SER A 133 27.02 -11.20 -9.40
CA SER A 133 26.89 -12.65 -9.30
C SER A 133 27.64 -13.21 -8.09
N CYS A 134 27.08 -14.26 -7.47
CA CYS A 134 27.72 -14.97 -6.37
C CYS A 134 27.35 -16.45 -6.38
N ASN A 135 28.34 -17.32 -6.18
CA ASN A 135 28.15 -18.78 -6.22
C ASN A 135 27.50 -19.38 -4.96
N CYS A 136 27.14 -18.58 -3.95
CA CYS A 136 26.53 -19.09 -2.71
C CYS A 136 25.08 -19.59 -2.84
N GLY A 137 24.44 -19.43 -4.00
CA GLY A 137 23.07 -19.88 -4.26
C GLY A 137 21.97 -19.09 -3.53
N GLN A 138 22.29 -18.33 -2.47
CA GLN A 138 21.31 -17.58 -1.68
C GLN A 138 20.65 -16.42 -2.44
N GLN A 139 21.28 -15.98 -3.53
CA GLN A 139 20.79 -14.89 -4.36
C GLN A 139 19.38 -15.15 -4.92
N LYS A 140 19.06 -16.41 -5.25
CA LYS A 140 17.77 -16.81 -5.84
C LYS A 140 16.57 -16.66 -4.90
N TYR A 141 16.80 -16.66 -3.58
CA TYR A 141 15.75 -16.57 -2.58
C TYR A 141 15.43 -15.13 -2.16
N ASN A 142 16.20 -14.15 -2.65
CA ASN A 142 15.95 -12.74 -2.37
C ASN A 142 15.30 -12.06 -3.59
N PRO A 143 14.17 -11.34 -3.45
CA PRO A 143 13.54 -10.63 -4.57
C PRO A 143 14.45 -9.57 -5.21
N PHE A 144 15.43 -9.07 -4.46
CA PHE A 144 16.45 -8.11 -4.90
C PHE A 144 17.74 -8.77 -5.36
N HIS A 145 17.81 -10.10 -5.44
CA HIS A 145 19.02 -10.82 -5.84
C HIS A 145 20.24 -10.37 -5.01
N GLN A 146 20.04 -10.21 -3.71
CA GLN A 146 21.07 -9.85 -2.75
C GLN A 146 21.44 -11.08 -1.92
N CYS A 147 22.74 -11.28 -1.68
CA CYS A 147 23.24 -12.20 -0.68
C CYS A 147 24.19 -11.44 0.28
N LYS A 148 24.49 -12.03 1.44
CA LYS A 148 25.40 -11.41 2.42
C LYS A 148 26.79 -11.15 1.84
N HIS A 149 27.29 -12.05 1.00
CA HIS A 149 28.62 -11.93 0.38
C HIS A 149 28.70 -10.75 -0.60
N LEU A 150 27.71 -10.57 -1.49
CA LEU A 150 27.65 -9.42 -2.41
C LEU A 150 27.53 -8.10 -1.66
N VAL A 151 26.64 -8.05 -0.66
CA VAL A 151 26.39 -6.85 0.12
C VAL A 151 27.63 -6.42 0.90
N GLN A 152 28.36 -7.37 1.49
CA GLN A 152 29.58 -7.07 2.25
C GLN A 152 30.78 -6.78 1.35
N ALA A 153 30.87 -7.38 0.16
CA ALA A 153 31.89 -7.07 -0.82
C ALA A 153 31.82 -5.60 -1.32
N VAL A 154 30.60 -5.04 -1.41
CA VAL A 154 30.39 -3.61 -1.73
C VAL A 154 30.61 -2.70 -0.52
N GLY A 155 30.44 -3.22 0.70
CA GLY A 155 30.61 -2.45 1.94
C GLY A 155 29.44 -1.51 2.25
N THR A 156 29.73 -0.39 2.91
CA THR A 156 28.71 0.59 3.35
C THR A 156 28.58 1.72 2.33
N PRO A 157 27.53 1.73 1.48
CA PRO A 157 27.39 2.77 0.46
C PRO A 157 26.92 4.11 1.06
N PRO A 158 27.23 5.24 0.38
CA PRO A 158 26.81 6.58 0.82
C PRO A 158 25.29 6.76 0.78
N LYS A 159 24.76 7.82 1.41
CA LYS A 159 23.31 8.06 1.45
C LYS A 159 22.69 8.27 0.06
N ARG A 160 23.43 8.87 -0.88
CA ARG A 160 23.01 9.09 -2.29
C ARG A 160 22.72 7.80 -3.05
N PHE A 161 23.45 6.73 -2.73
CA PHE A 161 23.32 5.42 -3.38
C PHE A 161 21.87 4.93 -3.43
N TRP A 162 21.15 5.07 -2.32
CA TRP A 162 19.79 4.57 -2.20
C TRP A 162 18.80 5.27 -3.15
N GLN A 163 19.08 6.51 -3.53
CA GLN A 163 18.23 7.31 -4.42
C GLN A 163 18.58 7.08 -5.89
N GLU A 164 19.84 6.78 -6.18
CA GLU A 164 20.40 6.68 -7.53
C GLU A 164 20.45 5.25 -8.07
N VAL A 165 20.46 4.23 -7.20
CA VAL A 165 20.53 2.83 -7.61
C VAL A 165 19.36 2.47 -8.52
N ARG A 166 19.70 1.98 -9.73
CA ARG A 166 18.75 1.45 -10.70
C ARG A 166 18.94 -0.05 -10.84
N ARG A 167 17.82 -0.78 -10.93
CA ARG A 167 17.81 -2.21 -11.20
C ARG A 167 17.49 -2.43 -12.67
N ARG A 168 18.35 -3.16 -13.34
CA ARG A 168 18.17 -3.58 -14.73
C ARG A 168 17.57 -4.99 -14.81
N ARG A 169 17.12 -5.36 -16.01
CA ARG A 169 16.70 -6.75 -16.31
C ARG A 169 17.83 -7.61 -16.88
N THR A 170 18.86 -6.96 -17.39
CA THR A 170 20.06 -7.60 -17.97
C THR A 170 21.26 -7.38 -17.06
N SER A 171 22.29 -8.22 -17.20
CA SER A 171 23.58 -7.95 -16.57
C SER A 171 24.22 -6.68 -17.17
N PRO A 172 24.87 -5.81 -16.37
CA PRO A 172 24.92 -5.82 -14.91
C PRO A 172 23.57 -5.46 -14.27
N LEU A 173 23.15 -6.27 -13.28
CA LEU A 173 21.79 -6.19 -12.69
C LEU A 173 21.52 -4.86 -11.97
N TYR A 174 22.55 -4.26 -11.38
CA TYR A 174 22.45 -2.96 -10.74
C TYR A 174 23.40 -1.97 -11.40
N LEU A 175 22.88 -0.76 -11.59
CA LEU A 175 23.62 0.35 -12.19
C LEU A 175 23.80 1.42 -11.13
N HIS A 176 25.06 1.55 -10.69
CA HIS A 176 25.53 2.59 -9.78
C HIS A 176 27.08 2.63 -9.78
N PRO A 177 27.71 3.82 -9.76
CA PRO A 177 29.17 3.95 -9.72
C PRO A 177 29.83 3.18 -8.57
N GLU A 178 29.24 3.22 -7.38
CA GLU A 178 29.72 2.49 -6.19
C GLU A 178 29.67 0.94 -6.33
N ILE A 179 28.91 0.39 -7.28
CA ILE A 179 28.84 -1.06 -7.55
C ILE A 179 29.80 -1.46 -8.69
N GLN A 180 29.85 -0.66 -9.75
CA GLN A 180 30.60 -0.99 -10.97
C GLN A 180 32.06 -0.48 -10.92
N GLY A 181 32.36 0.46 -10.02
CA GLY A 181 33.63 1.18 -9.98
C GLY A 181 33.64 2.37 -10.96
N PRO A 182 34.53 3.35 -10.74
CA PRO A 182 34.58 4.60 -11.52
C PRO A 182 34.91 4.42 -13.01
N ASP A 183 35.55 3.31 -13.39
CA ASP A 183 36.11 3.12 -14.73
C ASP A 183 35.21 2.37 -15.72
N THR A 184 33.98 2.01 -15.33
CA THR A 184 33.07 1.34 -16.26
C THR A 184 32.20 2.38 -16.96
N PRO A 185 32.34 2.60 -18.28
CA PRO A 185 31.41 3.46 -18.98
C PRO A 185 30.01 2.92 -18.74
N LEU A 186 29.10 3.80 -18.32
CA LEU A 186 27.67 3.56 -18.24
C LEU A 186 27.14 3.34 -19.66
N THR A 187 27.51 2.23 -20.29
CA THR A 187 26.89 1.79 -21.54
C THR A 187 25.46 1.45 -21.18
N HIS A 188 24.54 2.35 -21.55
CA HIS A 188 23.15 2.00 -21.76
C HIS A 188 23.15 0.71 -22.56
N GLY A 189 22.73 -0.40 -21.95
CA GLY A 189 22.65 -1.64 -22.69
C GLY A 189 21.76 -1.44 -23.91
N THR A 190 22.08 -2.13 -24.98
CA THR A 190 21.29 -2.16 -26.22
C THR A 190 19.84 -2.61 -26.00
N VAL A 191 19.54 -3.20 -24.84
CA VAL A 191 18.18 -3.45 -24.35
C VAL A 191 17.84 -2.38 -23.32
N THR A 192 17.20 -1.31 -23.77
CA THR A 192 16.64 -0.26 -22.91
C THR A 192 15.48 -0.86 -22.13
N ASP A 193 15.70 -1.36 -20.92
CA ASP A 193 14.60 -1.60 -19.99
C ASP A 193 13.90 -0.26 -19.78
N GLY A 194 12.58 -0.19 -20.03
CA GLY A 194 11.82 1.07 -20.07
C GLY A 194 11.86 1.98 -18.82
N ASP A 195 12.64 1.61 -17.80
CA ASP A 195 12.97 2.42 -16.63
C ASP A 195 14.30 3.22 -16.79
N ASP A 196 15.09 2.99 -17.84
CA ASP A 196 16.40 3.61 -18.09
C ASP A 196 16.33 5.02 -18.69
N SER A 197 15.16 5.46 -19.14
CA SER A 197 14.97 6.81 -19.69
C SER A 197 15.25 7.85 -18.60
N SER A 198 16.44 8.48 -18.64
CA SER A 198 16.57 9.83 -18.12
C SER A 198 15.58 10.68 -18.90
N ASP A 199 14.54 11.14 -18.20
CA ASP A 199 13.63 12.17 -18.68
C ASP A 199 14.41 13.50 -18.75
N ASP A 200 15.35 13.58 -19.69
CA ASP A 200 15.96 14.82 -20.20
C ASP A 200 15.16 15.21 -21.44
N SER A 201 13.92 15.61 -21.19
CA SER A 201 13.00 16.11 -22.19
C SER A 201 13.29 17.58 -22.52
N ASP A 202 14.41 17.82 -23.20
CA ASP A 202 14.69 19.08 -23.91
C ASP A 202 14.85 18.89 -25.44
N SER A 203 14.24 17.84 -25.99
CA SER A 203 14.10 17.69 -27.45
C SER A 203 12.72 18.16 -27.94
N PRO A 204 12.65 19.12 -28.88
CA PRO A 204 11.40 19.75 -29.30
C PRO A 204 10.72 18.92 -30.40
N LYS A 205 10.09 17.79 -30.06
CA LYS A 205 9.29 17.01 -31.01
C LYS A 205 8.02 16.42 -30.38
N ASN A 206 7.17 17.27 -29.80
CA ASN A 206 5.75 16.90 -29.62
C ASN A 206 4.84 18.13 -29.44
N THR A 207 4.55 18.81 -30.55
CA THR A 207 3.69 20.01 -30.60
C THR A 207 2.22 19.71 -30.27
N SER A 208 1.78 18.45 -30.29
CA SER A 208 0.39 18.06 -30.01
C SER A 208 0.05 18.01 -28.50
N LEU A 209 0.98 17.49 -27.67
CA LEU A 209 0.78 17.37 -26.21
C LEU A 209 0.87 18.71 -25.48
N LYS A 210 1.70 19.65 -25.94
CA LYS A 210 1.74 21.01 -25.39
C LYS A 210 0.39 21.75 -25.54
N ARG A 211 -0.36 21.46 -26.62
CA ARG A 211 -1.66 22.09 -26.89
C ARG A 211 -2.77 21.60 -25.96
N GLN A 212 -2.77 20.31 -25.61
CA GLN A 212 -3.73 19.74 -24.64
C GLN A 212 -3.46 20.19 -23.20
N ASN A 213 -2.18 20.29 -22.80
CA ASN A 213 -1.81 20.78 -21.47
C ASN A 213 -2.10 22.28 -21.28
N SER A 214 -1.90 23.09 -22.33
CA SER A 214 -2.26 24.51 -22.34
C SER A 214 -3.76 24.75 -22.14
N MET A 215 -4.62 23.92 -22.76
CA MET A 215 -6.09 24.04 -22.63
C MET A 215 -6.59 23.68 -21.23
N LEU A 216 -5.98 22.67 -20.58
CA LEU A 216 -6.39 22.22 -19.25
C LEU A 216 -5.91 23.16 -18.13
N GLN A 217 -4.74 23.81 -18.28
CA GLN A 217 -4.28 24.81 -17.32
C GLN A 217 -5.14 26.09 -17.35
N ALA A 218 -5.61 26.51 -18.54
CA ALA A 218 -6.55 27.63 -18.68
C ALA A 218 -7.95 27.34 -18.09
N ALA A 219 -8.36 26.07 -18.03
CA ALA A 219 -9.60 25.65 -17.38
C ALA A 219 -9.49 25.60 -15.84
N GLY A 220 -8.31 25.28 -15.31
CA GLY A 220 -8.04 25.24 -13.87
C GLY A 220 -8.01 26.63 -13.21
N THR A 221 -7.45 27.64 -13.88
CA THR A 221 -7.39 29.02 -13.38
C THR A 221 -8.77 29.69 -13.33
N LYS A 222 -9.64 29.43 -14.31
CA LYS A 222 -11.04 29.91 -14.30
C LYS A 222 -11.89 29.29 -13.20
N LYS A 223 -11.59 28.05 -12.77
CA LYS A 223 -12.34 27.36 -11.70
C LYS A 223 -11.96 27.81 -10.30
N ARG A 224 -10.71 28.27 -10.10
CA ARG A 224 -10.23 28.83 -8.83
C ARG A 224 -10.79 30.22 -8.56
N ALA A 225 -10.83 31.10 -9.57
CA ALA A 225 -11.44 32.43 -9.46
C ALA A 225 -12.95 32.39 -9.17
N ARG A 226 -13.67 31.34 -9.62
CA ARG A 226 -15.11 31.17 -9.34
C ARG A 226 -15.39 30.61 -7.94
N ARG A 227 -14.42 29.93 -7.32
CA ARG A 227 -14.56 29.37 -5.96
C ARG A 227 -14.20 30.40 -4.88
N GLU A 228 -13.24 31.29 -5.16
CA GLU A 228 -12.90 32.42 -4.28
C GLU A 228 -14.04 33.45 -4.24
N LYS A 229 -14.83 33.61 -5.32
CA LYS A 229 -15.99 34.52 -5.36
C LYS A 229 -17.29 33.97 -4.74
N ALA A 230 -17.34 32.67 -4.43
CA ALA A 230 -18.51 32.01 -3.83
C ALA A 230 -18.37 31.80 -2.32
N GLN A 231 -17.21 32.15 -1.74
CA GLN A 231 -16.90 31.96 -0.32
C GLN A 231 -17.06 33.26 0.49
N GLU A 232 -17.45 34.37 -0.15
CA GLU A 232 -17.68 35.69 0.46
C GLU A 232 -19.16 36.02 0.71
N SER A 233 -20.10 35.11 0.42
CA SER A 233 -21.55 35.39 0.50
C SER A 233 -22.37 34.39 1.31
N ASP A 234 -21.77 33.66 2.24
CA ASP A 234 -22.48 32.63 3.02
C ASP A 234 -22.08 32.71 4.51
N THR A 235 -22.34 33.89 5.08
CA THR A 235 -22.51 34.10 6.53
C THR A 235 -23.92 34.63 6.72
N ASP A 236 -24.88 33.73 6.81
CA ASP A 236 -26.16 33.89 7.50
C ASP A 236 -27.02 32.67 7.14
N LEU A 237 -27.15 31.75 8.10
CA LEU A 237 -28.25 30.78 8.32
C LEU A 237 -27.75 29.62 9.21
N GLU A 238 -27.24 29.95 10.40
CA GLU A 238 -27.42 29.11 11.57
C GLU A 238 -28.81 29.41 12.14
N ALA A 239 -29.77 28.52 11.94
CA ALA A 239 -30.86 28.24 12.88
C ALA A 239 -31.83 27.19 12.30
N LEU A 240 -32.24 26.26 13.18
CA LEU A 240 -33.36 25.32 13.05
C LEU A 240 -33.12 24.04 12.23
N PHE A 241 -32.74 22.96 12.92
CA PHE A 241 -33.65 21.81 13.06
C PHE A 241 -33.19 20.84 14.16
N VAL A 242 -34.07 20.62 15.13
CA VAL A 242 -34.01 19.64 16.24
C VAL A 242 -34.48 18.27 15.69
N PRO A 243 -33.97 17.12 16.19
CA PRO A 243 -34.39 15.80 15.72
C PRO A 243 -35.66 15.33 16.45
N PRO A 244 -36.41 14.37 15.87
CA PRO A 244 -37.21 13.47 16.68
C PRO A 244 -36.80 12.00 16.50
N CYS A 245 -36.85 11.29 17.63
CA CYS A 245 -36.74 9.84 17.77
C CYS A 245 -38.08 9.15 17.43
N ASP A 246 -37.95 7.86 17.11
CA ASP A 246 -38.84 6.69 17.27
C ASP A 246 -40.27 6.73 16.71
N ASP A 247 -40.57 5.83 15.75
CA ASP A 247 -41.33 4.58 15.98
C ASP A 247 -41.57 3.81 14.66
N ASP A 248 -41.89 2.53 14.85
CA ASP A 248 -42.05 1.37 13.96
C ASP A 248 -42.71 1.56 12.57
N GLU A 249 -42.20 0.82 11.57
CA GLU A 249 -43.00 -0.04 10.67
C GLU A 249 -42.10 -0.79 9.66
N GLU A 250 -42.02 -2.12 9.78
CA GLU A 250 -41.56 -3.00 8.71
C GLU A 250 -42.59 -3.06 7.57
N PRO A 251 -42.16 -3.10 6.29
CA PRO A 251 -42.95 -3.73 5.26
C PRO A 251 -42.31 -5.04 4.79
N ASN A 252 -43.00 -6.11 5.15
CA ASN A 252 -42.93 -7.45 4.59
C ASN A 252 -43.20 -7.41 3.06
N LEU A 253 -42.23 -7.85 2.25
CA LEU A 253 -42.43 -8.11 0.83
C LEU A 253 -41.80 -9.45 0.43
N GLY A 254 -42.62 -10.49 0.46
CA GLY A 254 -42.98 -11.21 -0.76
C GLY A 254 -41.91 -12.10 -1.38
N THR A 255 -41.78 -13.30 -0.84
CA THR A 255 -41.15 -14.47 -1.45
C THR A 255 -41.70 -14.72 -2.86
N THR A 256 -40.87 -14.52 -3.89
CA THR A 256 -41.12 -15.09 -5.22
C THR A 256 -39.94 -15.96 -5.61
N ASN A 257 -40.21 -17.27 -5.60
CA ASN A 257 -39.30 -18.32 -6.01
C ASN A 257 -38.97 -18.20 -7.50
N THR A 258 -37.70 -17.97 -7.83
CA THR A 258 -37.12 -18.38 -9.12
C THR A 258 -35.81 -19.11 -8.83
N PRO A 259 -35.62 -20.35 -9.32
CA PRO A 259 -34.37 -21.07 -9.12
C PRO A 259 -33.32 -20.53 -10.08
N ILE A 260 -32.35 -19.78 -9.55
CA ILE A 260 -31.11 -19.51 -10.27
C ILE A 260 -30.19 -20.69 -9.99
N GLU A 261 -30.11 -21.59 -10.97
CA GLU A 261 -29.08 -22.62 -11.04
C GLU A 261 -27.70 -21.94 -11.10
N ILE A 262 -27.06 -21.84 -9.94
CA ILE A 262 -25.64 -21.54 -9.85
C ILE A 262 -24.92 -22.83 -10.17
N ALA A 263 -24.42 -22.94 -11.41
CA ALA A 263 -23.44 -23.93 -11.80
C ALA A 263 -22.22 -23.80 -10.89
N SER A 264 -22.11 -24.74 -9.95
CA SER A 264 -20.98 -24.92 -9.05
C SER A 264 -19.75 -25.29 -9.87
N SER A 265 -18.80 -24.36 -9.95
CA SER A 265 -17.45 -24.59 -10.42
C SER A 265 -16.69 -25.36 -9.34
N SER A 266 -16.80 -26.69 -9.35
CA SER A 266 -16.11 -27.64 -8.47
C SER A 266 -14.62 -27.79 -8.84
N TYR A 267 -13.81 -26.76 -8.61
CA TYR A 267 -12.37 -26.88 -8.78
C TYR A 267 -11.58 -25.93 -7.89
N TYR A 268 -11.45 -26.28 -6.61
CA TYR A 268 -10.22 -26.10 -5.83
C TYR A 268 -10.16 -27.24 -4.82
N GLY A 269 -9.05 -27.99 -4.87
CA GLY A 269 -8.83 -29.20 -4.09
C GLY A 269 -8.89 -28.97 -2.59
N SER A 270 -9.67 -29.81 -1.92
CA SER A 270 -9.57 -30.08 -0.49
C SER A 270 -8.41 -31.05 -0.26
N ASP A 271 -7.22 -30.51 -0.11
CA ASP A 271 -6.05 -31.24 0.41
C ASP A 271 -5.28 -30.28 1.32
N LEU A 272 -5.98 -29.71 2.31
CA LEU A 272 -5.34 -28.99 3.42
C LEU A 272 -6.22 -29.12 4.66
N GLU A 273 -5.80 -30.06 5.50
CA GLU A 273 -5.79 -29.96 6.96
C GLU A 273 -7.16 -29.92 7.64
N ASP A 274 -7.58 -31.09 8.14
CA ASP A 274 -8.35 -31.21 9.40
C ASP A 274 -7.50 -30.62 10.55
N GLN A 275 -7.29 -29.31 10.53
CA GLN A 275 -6.91 -28.56 11.73
C GLN A 275 -8.16 -28.57 12.61
N ASP A 276 -8.05 -29.13 13.81
CA ASP A 276 -9.14 -29.25 14.79
C ASP A 276 -9.90 -27.92 14.93
N ASP A 277 -11.04 -27.78 14.24
CA ASP A 277 -11.90 -26.60 14.30
C ASP A 277 -12.29 -26.29 15.75
N ASP A 278 -12.40 -27.33 16.58
CA ASP A 278 -12.62 -27.26 18.02
C ASP A 278 -11.50 -26.50 18.75
N ALA A 279 -10.23 -26.73 18.40
CA ALA A 279 -9.10 -26.03 19.00
C ALA A 279 -9.08 -24.54 18.63
N TYR A 280 -9.49 -24.21 17.41
CA TYR A 280 -9.63 -22.82 16.97
C TYR A 280 -10.77 -22.10 17.70
N ILE A 281 -11.91 -22.78 17.90
CA ILE A 281 -13.05 -22.26 18.67
C ILE A 281 -12.65 -22.05 20.14
N GLU A 282 -11.93 -23.00 20.75
CA GLU A 282 -11.43 -22.86 22.12
C GLU A 282 -10.48 -21.66 22.27
N GLU A 283 -9.54 -21.47 21.34
CA GLU A 283 -8.65 -20.31 21.34
C GLU A 283 -9.43 -18.99 21.23
N ALA A 284 -10.44 -18.95 20.36
CA ALA A 284 -11.30 -17.77 20.20
C ALA A 284 -12.09 -17.45 21.47
N LEU A 285 -12.59 -18.46 22.19
CA LEU A 285 -13.28 -18.29 23.47
C LEU A 285 -12.35 -17.78 24.56
N ASP A 286 -11.10 -18.24 24.60
CA ASP A 286 -10.12 -17.73 25.56
C ASP A 286 -9.73 -16.28 25.28
N ILE A 287 -9.57 -15.91 24.00
CA ILE A 287 -9.37 -14.52 23.61
C ILE A 287 -10.57 -13.65 24.04
N ALA A 288 -11.80 -14.15 23.89
CA ALA A 288 -13.01 -13.42 24.32
C ALA A 288 -13.02 -13.17 25.85
N LYS A 289 -12.64 -14.16 26.66
CA LYS A 289 -12.49 -13.99 28.13
C LYS A 289 -11.45 -12.92 28.47
N ASP A 290 -10.35 -12.84 27.73
CA ASP A 290 -9.33 -11.81 27.94
C ASP A 290 -9.86 -10.40 27.59
N PHE A 291 -10.70 -10.27 26.56
CA PHE A 291 -11.40 -9.01 26.25
C PHE A 291 -12.35 -8.59 27.37
N GLU A 292 -13.09 -9.51 27.97
CA GLU A 292 -13.98 -9.21 29.10
C GLU A 292 -13.20 -8.71 30.32
N LYS A 293 -12.09 -9.38 30.66
CA LYS A 293 -11.20 -8.95 31.74
C LYS A 293 -10.59 -7.59 31.45
N ALA A 294 -10.10 -7.37 30.23
CA ALA A 294 -9.58 -6.07 29.83
C ALA A 294 -10.65 -4.99 29.97
N ALA A 295 -11.88 -5.24 29.50
CA ALA A 295 -12.99 -4.30 29.66
C ALA A 295 -13.29 -3.99 31.13
N ALA A 296 -13.24 -4.97 32.03
CA ALA A 296 -13.37 -4.75 33.47
C ALA A 296 -12.26 -3.84 34.03
N ILE A 297 -11.00 -4.07 33.63
CA ILE A 297 -9.87 -3.22 34.00
C ILE A 297 -10.08 -1.79 33.51
N PHE A 298 -10.51 -1.59 32.25
CA PHE A 298 -10.80 -0.25 31.73
C PHE A 298 -11.90 0.48 32.49
N ARG A 299 -12.98 -0.24 32.87
CA ARG A 299 -14.07 0.35 33.67
C ARG A 299 -13.58 0.77 35.06
N ASP A 300 -12.77 -0.06 35.72
CA ASP A 300 -12.16 0.25 37.02
C ASP A 300 -11.17 1.44 36.93
N GLN A 301 -10.32 1.49 35.90
CA GLN A 301 -9.41 2.62 35.70
C GLN A 301 -10.14 3.91 35.31
N ALA A 302 -11.27 3.81 34.61
CA ALA A 302 -12.11 4.94 34.28
C ALA A 302 -12.79 5.52 35.53
N SER A 303 -13.29 4.68 36.44
CA SER A 303 -13.90 5.13 37.70
C SER A 303 -12.89 5.87 38.58
N LYS A 304 -11.62 5.44 38.55
CA LYS A 304 -10.50 6.09 39.26
C LYS A 304 -9.87 7.29 38.55
N ARG A 305 -10.36 7.65 37.36
CA ARG A 305 -9.82 8.73 36.52
C ARG A 305 -8.32 8.57 36.20
N ALA A 306 -7.86 7.34 35.96
CA ALA A 306 -6.48 7.06 35.54
C ALA A 306 -6.23 7.45 34.06
N ILE A 307 -6.33 8.74 33.74
CA ILE A 307 -6.32 9.29 32.38
C ILE A 307 -5.04 8.93 31.61
N LEU A 308 -3.89 8.94 32.29
CA LEU A 308 -2.60 8.62 31.67
C LEU A 308 -2.55 7.17 31.19
N TRP A 309 -3.01 6.23 32.01
CA TRP A 309 -3.06 4.82 31.67
C TRP A 309 -4.04 4.54 30.52
N ILE A 310 -5.23 5.15 30.56
CA ILE A 310 -6.25 5.01 29.51
C ILE A 310 -5.73 5.54 28.16
N ARG A 311 -5.02 6.67 28.15
CA ARG A 311 -4.40 7.21 26.93
C ARG A 311 -3.31 6.30 26.38
N SER A 312 -2.48 5.75 27.26
CA SER A 312 -1.39 4.82 26.91
C SER A 312 -1.92 3.55 26.24
N ASN A 313 -3.11 3.08 26.66
CA ASN A 313 -3.68 1.81 26.25
C ASN A 313 -4.92 1.93 25.33
N LYS A 314 -5.08 3.03 24.59
CA LYS A 314 -6.27 3.25 23.73
C LYS A 314 -6.41 2.24 22.56
N LYS A 315 -5.37 1.45 22.24
CA LYS A 315 -5.32 0.57 21.04
C LYS A 315 -5.04 -0.90 21.41
N VAL A 316 -5.87 -1.51 22.25
CA VAL A 316 -5.65 -2.85 22.84
C VAL A 316 -5.83 -4.02 21.86
N GLY A 317 -6.29 -3.78 20.64
CA GLY A 317 -6.89 -4.83 19.79
C GLY A 317 -6.03 -6.06 19.46
N LYS A 318 -4.69 -5.99 19.43
CA LYS A 318 -3.83 -7.16 19.13
C LYS A 318 -3.16 -7.78 20.35
N ASP A 319 -3.09 -7.05 21.46
CA ASP A 319 -2.20 -7.37 22.57
C ASP A 319 -2.99 -7.49 23.89
N VAL A 320 -4.27 -7.87 23.81
CA VAL A 320 -5.21 -7.94 24.96
C VAL A 320 -4.73 -8.93 26.01
N ARG A 321 -4.30 -10.12 25.59
CA ARG A 321 -3.79 -11.17 26.48
C ARG A 321 -2.57 -10.67 27.26
N GLU A 322 -1.63 -10.06 26.55
CA GLU A 322 -0.41 -9.48 27.16
C GLU A 322 -0.74 -8.32 28.11
N LEU A 323 -1.74 -7.48 27.80
CA LEU A 323 -2.22 -6.44 28.71
C LEU A 323 -2.75 -7.03 30.02
N VAL A 324 -3.66 -8.01 29.93
CA VAL A 324 -4.29 -8.66 31.09
C VAL A 324 -3.24 -9.35 31.96
N GLU A 325 -2.30 -10.07 31.35
CA GLU A 325 -1.20 -10.73 32.08
C GLU A 325 -0.28 -9.72 32.77
N ASN A 326 0.09 -8.63 32.10
CA ASN A 326 0.94 -7.60 32.68
C ASN A 326 0.28 -6.90 33.88
N VAL A 327 -1.01 -6.61 33.79
CA VAL A 327 -1.79 -6.02 34.89
C VAL A 327 -1.91 -7.02 36.04
N ARG A 328 -2.29 -8.28 35.76
CA ARG A 328 -2.39 -9.33 36.78
C ARG A 328 -1.07 -9.58 37.50
N LYS A 329 0.03 -9.61 36.75
CA LYS A 329 1.38 -9.73 37.31
C LYS A 329 1.72 -8.54 38.19
N HIS A 330 1.37 -7.33 37.76
CA HIS A 330 1.60 -6.12 38.54
C HIS A 330 0.81 -6.12 39.86
N GLU A 331 -0.44 -6.58 39.84
CA GLU A 331 -1.29 -6.71 41.02
C GLU A 331 -0.79 -7.81 41.97
N SER A 332 -0.31 -8.94 41.44
CA SER A 332 0.19 -10.04 42.26
C SER A 332 1.55 -9.76 42.91
N THR A 333 2.42 -8.99 42.25
CA THR A 333 3.74 -8.65 42.79
C THR A 333 3.72 -7.53 43.84
N GLY A 334 2.58 -6.85 44.04
CA GLY A 334 2.48 -5.70 44.93
C GLY A 334 3.50 -4.59 44.60
N ARG A 335 3.76 -3.68 45.55
CA ARG A 335 4.75 -2.58 45.42
C ARG A 335 6.21 -3.06 45.28
N SER A 336 6.48 -4.36 45.12
CA SER A 336 7.82 -4.85 44.77
C SER A 336 8.23 -4.25 43.43
N THR A 337 9.18 -3.33 43.47
CA THR A 337 9.58 -2.43 42.38
C THR A 337 10.32 -3.19 41.29
N SER A 338 9.63 -4.02 40.50
CA SER A 338 10.09 -4.26 39.13
C SER A 338 9.98 -2.91 38.41
N SER A 339 11.12 -2.34 38.00
CA SER A 339 11.20 -1.04 37.34
C SER A 339 10.09 -0.88 36.31
N THR A 340 9.26 0.16 36.46
CA THR A 340 8.26 0.58 35.47
C THR A 340 8.90 1.10 34.19
N TRP A 341 10.22 1.31 34.20
CA TRP A 341 11.02 1.69 33.05
C TRP A 341 11.61 0.44 32.39
N ALA A 342 11.50 0.35 31.06
CA ALA A 342 12.12 -0.68 30.25
C ALA A 342 13.65 -0.51 30.29
N LEU A 343 14.31 -1.18 31.24
CA LEU A 343 15.76 -1.19 31.37
C LEU A 343 16.41 -2.06 30.27
N GLY A 344 15.70 -3.06 29.74
CA GLY A 344 16.07 -3.81 28.55
C GLY A 344 15.42 -3.25 27.29
N GLY A 345 16.16 -3.25 26.19
CA GLY A 345 15.69 -2.77 24.89
C GLY A 345 14.68 -3.67 24.18
N SER A 346 14.16 -4.71 24.84
CA SER A 346 13.26 -5.70 24.23
C SER A 346 11.85 -5.13 23.99
N ALA A 347 11.17 -5.60 22.94
CA ALA A 347 9.84 -5.10 22.58
C ALA A 347 8.79 -5.45 23.65
N ALA A 348 8.88 -6.64 24.25
CA ALA A 348 7.99 -7.10 25.32
C ALA A 348 8.14 -6.28 26.60
N GLU A 349 9.36 -5.89 26.99
CA GLU A 349 9.56 -5.03 28.16
C GLU A 349 8.99 -3.62 27.95
N ARG A 350 9.13 -3.05 26.75
CA ARG A 350 8.52 -1.76 26.41
C ARG A 350 7.01 -1.83 26.47
N MET A 351 6.42 -2.92 25.98
CA MET A 351 4.98 -3.12 26.03
C MET A 351 4.49 -3.31 27.49
N GLY A 352 5.18 -4.14 28.27
CA GLY A 352 4.87 -4.32 29.69
C GLY A 352 5.02 -3.04 30.52
N ALA A 353 5.98 -2.16 30.19
CA ALA A 353 6.10 -0.83 30.78
C ALA A 353 4.91 0.07 30.38
N GLN A 354 4.55 0.10 29.10
CA GLN A 354 3.42 0.87 28.57
C GLN A 354 2.08 0.44 29.20
N ASN A 355 1.90 -0.87 29.37
CA ASN A 355 0.71 -1.50 29.95
C ASN A 355 0.54 -1.20 31.45
N ARG A 356 1.62 -0.84 32.16
CA ARG A 356 1.59 -0.56 33.62
C ARG A 356 1.71 0.92 33.97
N MET A 357 2.11 1.76 33.02
CA MET A 357 2.37 3.18 33.26
C MET A 357 1.08 3.92 33.66
N GLY A 358 1.05 4.44 34.89
CA GLY A 358 -0.10 5.17 35.43
C GLY A 358 -1.28 4.30 35.86
N TYR A 359 -1.10 2.97 35.87
CA TYR A 359 -2.11 2.04 36.37
C TYR A 359 -2.34 2.22 37.87
N GLN A 360 -3.59 2.22 38.30
CA GLN A 360 -3.95 2.33 39.71
C GLN A 360 -4.56 1.01 40.21
N PRO A 361 -3.86 0.24 41.04
CA PRO A 361 -4.37 -1.07 41.49
C PRO A 361 -5.74 -0.92 42.16
N SER A 362 -6.65 -1.88 41.96
CA SER A 362 -7.84 -2.02 42.80
C SER A 362 -7.38 -2.16 44.25
N SER A 363 -7.97 -1.39 45.17
CA SER A 363 -7.55 -1.25 46.57
C SER A 363 -6.95 -2.52 47.18
N PRO A 364 -5.93 -2.40 48.06
CA PRO A 364 -5.33 -3.56 48.70
C PRO A 364 -6.43 -4.36 49.42
N LYS A 365 -6.49 -5.67 49.15
CA LYS A 365 -7.15 -6.59 50.07
C LYS A 365 -6.56 -6.29 51.45
N ALA A 366 -7.41 -5.86 52.39
CA ALA A 366 -7.00 -5.71 53.78
C ALA A 366 -6.31 -7.02 54.19
N GLY A 367 -5.01 -6.93 54.50
CA GLY A 367 -4.27 -8.08 54.99
C GLY A 367 -4.85 -8.48 56.35
N ASN A 368 -5.29 -9.74 56.43
CA ASN A 368 -5.29 -10.49 57.69
C ASN A 368 -3.97 -11.24 57.78
#